data_AF-A0A160VE64-F1
#
_entry.id   AF-A0A160VE64-F1
#
_cell.length_a   1.000
_cell.length_b   1.000
_cell.length_c   1.000
_cell.angle_alpha   90.00
_cell.angle_beta   90.00
_cell.angle_gamma   90.00
#
_symmetry.space_group_name_H-M   'P 1'
#
loop_
_entity.id
_entity.type
_entity.pdbx_description
1 polymer ?
#
loop_
_entity_poly.entity_id
_entity_poly.type
_entity_poly.pdbx_seq_one_letter_code
_entity_poly.pdbx_strand_id
1 'polypeptide(L)'
;MGRAISESVKEDFAARMSEILALVIRNAPLTGIAERFLLTDPLEDYQGPSEVDYVVFSGGVSEYIYDHDAASYGDLGPQFARHIRESLKTVFKEWVVREASEGIRATVIGAGEYTVQASGGTSHLSGLDSLPAFGLQVVRPYMNGQESVERAIQSALAKFDLTEFAPGLALALEVEEPPNYRSLKRLADGISSVVNNGDATDVPVFIVLDTDVAKSLGGILKEELKLSQDVVVVDGIDVGDLDYLDIGLPMGISEVVPVTVKSLIFPTKEER
;
A
#
# COMPACT_ATOMS: atom_id res chain seq x y z
N MET A 1 24.14 5.85 20.58
CA MET A 1 25.07 5.37 19.54
C MET A 1 25.48 3.94 19.85
N GLY A 2 25.38 3.05 18.86
CA GLY A 2 25.57 1.60 19.01
C GLY A 2 27.04 1.20 19.15
N ARG A 3 27.29 0.10 19.88
CA ARG A 3 28.60 -0.54 19.99
C ARG A 3 28.76 -1.54 18.84
N ALA A 4 30.01 -1.77 18.41
CA ALA A 4 30.30 -2.87 17.49
C ALA A 4 29.95 -4.20 18.16
N ILE A 5 29.27 -5.07 17.41
CA ILE A 5 28.93 -6.44 17.83
C ILE A 5 29.99 -7.41 17.30
N SER A 6 30.26 -8.47 18.06
CA SER A 6 31.21 -9.52 17.65
C SER A 6 30.67 -10.33 16.48
N GLU A 7 31.56 -11.00 15.74
CA GLU A 7 31.16 -11.92 14.66
C GLU A 7 30.25 -13.05 15.16
N SER A 8 30.44 -13.53 16.39
CA SER A 8 29.54 -14.52 16.99
C SER A 8 28.11 -13.99 17.18
N VAL A 9 27.97 -12.72 17.61
CA VAL A 9 26.65 -12.10 17.77
C VAL A 9 26.01 -11.84 16.41
N LYS A 10 26.79 -11.47 15.39
CA LYS A 10 26.31 -11.34 14.02
C LYS A 10 25.78 -12.66 13.48
N GLU A 11 26.52 -13.74 13.71
CA GLU A 11 26.15 -15.10 13.33
C GLU A 11 24.84 -15.52 13.99
N ASP A 12 24.74 -15.41 15.32
CA ASP A 12 23.53 -15.76 16.07
C ASP A 12 22.32 -14.92 15.61
N PHE A 13 22.54 -13.63 15.34
CA PHE A 13 21.49 -12.72 14.87
C PHE A 13 21.01 -13.08 13.47
N ALA A 14 21.94 -13.32 12.54
CA ALA A 14 21.64 -13.74 11.17
C ALA A 14 20.90 -15.09 11.13
N ALA A 15 21.33 -16.06 11.94
CA ALA A 15 20.64 -17.33 12.11
C ALA A 15 19.21 -17.11 12.59
N ARG A 16 19.03 -16.28 13.63
CA ARG A 16 17.70 -16.02 14.20
C ARG A 16 16.76 -15.31 13.23
N MET A 17 17.26 -14.35 12.46
CA MET A 17 16.47 -13.69 11.41
C MET A 17 16.04 -14.69 10.33
N SER A 18 16.94 -15.59 9.92
CA SER A 18 16.65 -16.60 8.91
C SER A 18 15.63 -17.63 9.40
N GLU A 19 15.68 -18.03 10.67
CA GLU A 19 14.69 -18.90 11.29
C GLU A 19 13.30 -18.26 11.31
N ILE A 20 13.18 -16.99 11.70
CA ILE A 20 11.91 -16.28 11.72
C ILE A 20 11.32 -16.19 10.30
N LEU A 21 12.14 -15.82 9.32
CA LEU A 21 11.73 -15.79 7.91
C LEU A 21 11.24 -17.17 7.44
N ALA A 22 11.94 -18.25 7.79
CA ALA A 22 11.55 -19.60 7.42
C ALA A 22 10.24 -20.06 8.07
N LEU A 23 9.94 -19.62 9.30
CA LEU A 23 8.64 -19.90 9.94
C LEU A 23 7.49 -19.25 9.15
N VAL A 24 7.65 -17.99 8.75
CA VAL A 24 6.65 -17.27 7.95
C VAL A 24 6.45 -17.95 6.60
N ILE A 25 7.53 -18.24 5.87
CA ILE A 25 7.48 -18.90 4.56
C ILE A 25 6.82 -20.29 4.66
N ARG A 26 7.05 -21.03 5.75
CA ARG A 26 6.45 -22.37 5.93
C ARG A 26 4.98 -22.33 6.32
N ASN A 27 4.41 -21.14 6.55
CA ASN A 27 3.14 -20.97 7.25
C ASN A 27 3.10 -21.77 8.57
N ALA A 28 4.22 -21.75 9.31
CA ALA A 28 4.33 -22.39 10.61
C ALA A 28 3.72 -21.49 11.70
N PRO A 29 3.26 -22.05 12.85
CA PRO A 29 2.76 -21.25 13.95
C PRO A 29 3.77 -20.18 14.39
N LEU A 30 3.40 -18.91 14.24
CA LEU A 30 4.21 -17.78 14.65
C LEU A 30 3.97 -17.52 16.12
N THR A 31 5.01 -17.66 16.95
CA THR A 31 4.92 -17.44 18.39
C THR A 31 6.03 -16.51 18.88
N GLY A 32 5.74 -15.77 19.94
CA GLY A 32 6.73 -14.94 20.62
C GLY A 32 7.23 -13.79 19.76
N ILE A 33 8.50 -13.82 19.36
CA ILE A 33 9.12 -12.71 18.63
C ILE A 33 8.69 -12.66 17.15
N ALA A 34 8.39 -13.81 16.54
CA ALA A 34 7.99 -13.87 15.13
C ALA A 34 6.63 -13.19 14.93
N GLU A 35 5.68 -13.44 15.83
CA GLU A 35 4.36 -12.82 15.83
C GLU A 35 4.44 -11.31 16.05
N ARG A 36 5.27 -10.85 16.99
CA ARG A 36 5.44 -9.41 17.30
C ARG A 36 6.12 -8.59 16.20
N PHE A 37 6.80 -9.23 15.25
CA PHE A 37 7.47 -8.56 14.13
C PHE A 37 6.65 -8.57 12.85
N LEU A 38 5.45 -9.16 12.86
CA LEU A 38 4.52 -8.99 11.76
C LEU A 38 4.08 -7.52 11.68
N LEU A 39 4.19 -6.94 10.49
CA LEU A 39 3.67 -5.61 10.20
C LEU A 39 2.21 -5.66 9.75
N THR A 40 1.80 -6.76 9.12
CA THR A 40 0.44 -7.01 8.64
C THR A 40 0.01 -8.40 9.09
N ASP A 41 -1.29 -8.66 8.99
CA ASP A 41 -1.81 -10.01 9.14
C ASP A 41 -1.11 -10.98 8.15
N PRO A 42 -0.98 -12.28 8.51
CA PRO A 42 -0.49 -13.29 7.59
C PRO A 42 -1.31 -13.34 6.31
N LEU A 43 -0.69 -13.73 5.20
CA LEU A 43 -1.38 -13.88 3.92
C LEU A 43 -2.56 -14.85 4.04
N GLU A 44 -3.74 -14.37 3.69
CA GLU A 44 -4.96 -15.20 3.61
C GLU A 44 -4.78 -16.30 2.56
N ASP A 45 -5.34 -17.48 2.85
CA ASP A 45 -5.32 -18.68 2.00
C ASP A 45 -3.96 -19.33 1.69
N TYR A 46 -2.83 -18.74 2.07
CA TYR A 46 -1.51 -19.35 1.86
C TYR A 46 -1.32 -20.63 2.69
N GLN A 47 -1.16 -21.80 2.05
CA GLN A 47 -0.99 -23.09 2.72
C GLN A 47 0.47 -23.52 2.90
N GLY A 48 1.42 -22.72 2.40
CA GLY A 48 2.85 -22.96 2.60
C GLY A 48 3.62 -23.24 1.30
N PRO A 49 4.87 -23.75 1.42
CA PRO A 49 5.86 -23.76 0.33
C PRO A 49 5.44 -24.53 -0.93
N SER A 50 4.45 -25.41 -0.85
CA SER A 50 3.95 -26.19 -2.00
C SER A 50 3.16 -25.36 -3.01
N GLU A 51 2.67 -24.18 -2.61
CA GLU A 51 1.92 -23.26 -3.48
C GLU A 51 2.82 -22.24 -4.19
N VAL A 52 4.12 -22.24 -3.86
CA VAL A 52 5.08 -21.29 -4.41
C VAL A 52 5.75 -21.91 -5.64
N ASP A 53 5.45 -21.36 -6.82
CA ASP A 53 6.09 -21.78 -8.06
C ASP A 53 7.57 -21.37 -8.11
N TYR A 54 7.86 -20.12 -7.74
CA TYR A 54 9.21 -19.55 -7.79
C TYR A 54 9.48 -18.60 -6.62
N VAL A 55 10.72 -18.62 -6.15
CA VAL A 55 11.27 -17.66 -5.19
C VAL A 55 12.46 -16.98 -5.82
N VAL A 56 12.47 -15.65 -5.75
CA VAL A 56 13.54 -14.81 -6.28
C VAL A 56 14.00 -13.87 -5.17
N PHE A 57 15.30 -13.80 -4.94
CA PHE A 57 15.95 -12.82 -4.07
C PHE A 57 16.49 -11.66 -4.88
N SER A 58 16.44 -10.48 -4.28
CA SER A 58 16.99 -9.26 -4.86
C SER A 58 17.52 -8.32 -3.77
N GLY A 59 18.17 -7.22 -4.19
CA GLY A 59 18.85 -6.27 -3.31
C GLY A 59 20.27 -6.71 -2.94
N GLY A 60 20.98 -5.93 -2.13
CA GLY A 60 22.41 -6.18 -1.85
C GLY A 60 22.70 -7.55 -1.24
N VAL A 61 21.79 -8.12 -0.45
CA VAL A 61 21.96 -9.45 0.16
C VAL A 61 21.84 -10.58 -0.86
N SER A 62 21.13 -10.37 -1.99
CA SER A 62 20.95 -11.43 -3.00
C SER A 62 22.27 -11.82 -3.67
N GLU A 63 23.23 -10.91 -3.78
CA GLU A 63 24.55 -11.20 -4.35
C GLU A 63 25.31 -12.25 -3.53
N TYR A 64 25.10 -12.28 -2.22
CA TYR A 64 25.64 -13.33 -1.36
C TYR A 64 24.83 -14.64 -1.42
N ILE A 65 23.52 -14.55 -1.66
CA ILE A 65 22.65 -15.73 -1.78
C ILE A 65 23.00 -16.51 -3.05
N TYR A 66 23.25 -15.80 -4.16
CA TYR A 66 23.62 -16.35 -5.46
C TYR A 66 25.13 -16.57 -5.66
N ASP A 67 25.95 -16.34 -4.63
CA ASP A 67 27.42 -16.46 -4.69
C ASP A 67 28.10 -15.54 -5.74
N HIS A 68 27.52 -14.38 -6.04
CA HIS A 68 28.11 -13.37 -6.94
C HIS A 68 29.19 -12.51 -6.29
N ASP A 69 29.01 -12.18 -5.02
CA ASP A 69 29.97 -11.39 -4.24
C ASP A 69 30.43 -12.18 -3.01
N ALA A 70 31.74 -12.16 -2.76
CA ALA A 70 32.36 -12.76 -1.59
C ALA A 70 32.92 -11.69 -0.62
N ALA A 71 32.82 -10.41 -0.98
CA ALA A 71 33.30 -9.30 -0.17
C ALA A 71 32.40 -9.08 1.05
N SER A 72 33.00 -8.96 2.24
CA SER A 72 32.29 -8.54 3.45
C SER A 72 32.55 -7.05 3.70
N TYR A 73 31.48 -6.28 3.86
CA TYR A 73 31.54 -4.86 4.20
C TYR A 73 31.45 -4.59 5.70
N GLY A 74 31.58 -5.64 6.53
CA GLY A 74 31.49 -5.55 7.99
C GLY A 74 30.07 -5.51 8.54
N ASP A 75 29.05 -5.70 7.69
CA ASP A 75 27.64 -5.85 8.05
C ASP A 75 27.26 -7.32 8.31
N LEU A 76 25.95 -7.61 8.26
CA LEU A 76 25.35 -8.94 8.47
C LEU A 76 25.06 -9.69 7.15
N GLY A 77 25.28 -9.07 6.00
CA GLY A 77 24.81 -9.55 4.70
C GLY A 77 25.28 -10.97 4.38
N PRO A 78 26.60 -11.25 4.44
CA PRO A 78 27.14 -12.58 4.15
C PRO A 78 26.61 -13.69 5.07
N GLN A 79 26.54 -13.43 6.38
CA GLN A 79 26.06 -14.41 7.37
C GLN A 79 24.57 -14.70 7.13
N PHE A 80 23.77 -13.64 6.92
CA PHE A 80 22.34 -13.78 6.72
C PHE A 80 22.01 -14.54 5.43
N ALA A 81 22.69 -14.21 4.32
CA ALA A 81 22.54 -14.91 3.05
C ALA A 81 22.86 -16.40 3.16
N ARG A 82 23.93 -16.77 3.86
CA ARG A 82 24.30 -18.17 4.08
C ARG A 82 23.20 -18.92 4.85
N HIS A 83 22.70 -18.36 5.94
CA HIS A 83 21.61 -18.98 6.71
C HIS A 83 20.31 -19.09 5.90
N ILE A 84 19.95 -18.05 5.14
CA ILE A 84 18.80 -18.12 4.21
C ILE A 84 18.97 -19.28 3.26
N ARG A 85 20.12 -19.37 2.57
CA ARG A 85 20.39 -20.43 1.59
C ARG A 85 20.32 -21.82 2.21
N GLU A 86 20.89 -22.02 3.40
CA GLU A 86 20.83 -23.29 4.13
C GLU A 86 19.39 -23.63 4.53
N SER A 87 18.64 -22.65 5.02
CA SER A 87 17.24 -22.83 5.40
C SER A 87 16.37 -23.21 4.20
N LEU A 88 16.49 -22.49 3.07
CA LEU A 88 15.67 -22.71 1.87
C LEU A 88 15.85 -24.10 1.25
N LYS A 89 17.05 -24.68 1.32
CA LYS A 89 17.30 -26.08 0.89
C LYS A 89 16.38 -27.08 1.59
N THR A 90 15.91 -26.75 2.78
CA THR A 90 14.99 -27.57 3.58
C THR A 90 13.53 -27.14 3.44
N VAL A 91 13.26 -25.97 2.84
CA VAL A 91 11.90 -25.41 2.65
C VAL A 91 11.37 -25.72 1.26
N PHE A 92 12.20 -25.54 0.23
CA PHE A 92 11.80 -25.64 -1.18
C PHE A 92 12.60 -26.70 -1.93
N LYS A 93 12.05 -27.16 -3.06
CA LYS A 93 12.81 -27.96 -4.03
C LYS A 93 13.86 -27.08 -4.70
N GLU A 94 14.96 -27.69 -5.13
CA GLU A 94 16.12 -27.00 -5.72
C GLU A 94 15.76 -26.05 -6.88
N TRP A 95 14.73 -26.38 -7.67
CA TRP A 95 14.32 -25.58 -8.81
C TRP A 95 13.39 -24.41 -8.46
N VAL A 96 12.86 -24.30 -7.24
CA VAL A 96 11.94 -23.21 -6.90
C VAL A 96 12.68 -21.89 -6.76
N VAL A 97 13.90 -21.92 -6.21
CA VAL A 97 14.73 -20.72 -6.12
C VAL A 97 15.31 -20.42 -7.49
N ARG A 98 15.00 -19.24 -8.03
CA ARG A 98 15.47 -18.75 -9.33
C ARG A 98 16.34 -17.53 -9.12
N GLU A 99 17.40 -17.46 -9.92
CA GLU A 99 18.27 -16.31 -9.95
C GLU A 99 17.60 -15.18 -10.74
N ALA A 100 17.62 -13.96 -10.18
CA ALA A 100 17.21 -12.76 -10.89
C ALA A 100 18.32 -12.32 -11.85
N SER A 101 17.96 -11.89 -13.06
CA SER A 101 18.92 -11.27 -13.98
C SER A 101 19.50 -9.95 -13.45
N GLU A 102 18.81 -9.29 -12.52
CA GLU A 102 19.17 -8.00 -11.95
C GLU A 102 19.04 -8.04 -10.41
N GLY A 103 20.04 -8.60 -9.71
CA GLY A 103 20.03 -8.75 -8.24
C GLY A 103 20.10 -7.42 -7.48
N ILE A 104 21.20 -6.67 -7.62
CA ILE A 104 21.42 -5.35 -6.98
C ILE A 104 20.40 -4.28 -7.42
N ARG A 105 19.71 -4.49 -8.55
CA ARG A 105 18.86 -3.48 -9.20
C ARG A 105 17.38 -3.77 -9.18
N ALA A 106 16.91 -4.72 -8.38
CA ALA A 106 15.53 -4.66 -7.88
C ALA A 106 15.39 -3.54 -6.83
N THR A 107 15.84 -2.35 -7.18
CA THR A 107 15.27 -1.13 -6.64
C THR A 107 13.78 -1.26 -6.89
N VAL A 108 12.95 -0.96 -5.89
CA VAL A 108 11.52 -0.79 -6.07
C VAL A 108 11.34 0.16 -7.27
N ILE A 109 11.02 -0.38 -8.45
CA ILE A 109 10.49 0.43 -9.53
C ILE A 109 9.11 0.83 -9.01
N GLY A 110 9.03 2.05 -8.51
CA GLY A 110 7.99 2.49 -7.58
C GLY A 110 8.54 3.41 -6.48
N ALA A 111 9.86 3.51 -6.28
CA ALA A 111 10.43 4.54 -5.41
C ALA A 111 10.80 5.80 -6.23
N GLY A 112 9.83 6.43 -6.89
CA GLY A 112 10.05 7.70 -7.60
C GLY A 112 9.31 7.90 -8.93
N GLU A 113 8.27 7.12 -9.22
CA GLU A 113 7.41 7.42 -10.36
C GLU A 113 6.49 8.59 -10.01
N TYR A 114 6.52 9.62 -10.86
CA TYR A 114 5.62 10.76 -10.84
C TYR A 114 4.82 10.71 -12.14
N THR A 115 3.59 10.23 -12.06
CA THR A 115 2.71 10.20 -13.23
C THR A 115 1.67 11.28 -13.08
N VAL A 116 1.71 12.26 -13.98
CA VAL A 116 0.63 13.25 -14.09
C VAL A 116 -0.46 12.63 -14.96
N GLN A 117 -1.61 12.40 -14.34
CA GLN A 117 -2.82 11.93 -14.97
C GLN A 117 -3.82 13.09 -15.05
N ALA A 118 -4.73 13.01 -16.02
CA ALA A 118 -5.84 13.95 -16.13
C ALA A 118 -7.11 13.20 -15.76
N SER A 119 -7.92 13.77 -14.86
CA SER A 119 -9.21 13.17 -14.53
C SER A 119 -10.12 13.07 -15.76
N GLY A 120 -11.09 12.17 -15.69
CA GLY A 120 -12.23 12.17 -16.60
C GLY A 120 -13.00 13.50 -16.54
N GLY A 121 -13.85 13.73 -17.55
CA GLY A 121 -14.74 14.90 -17.61
C GLY A 121 -15.93 14.84 -16.63
N THR A 122 -15.96 13.80 -15.79
CA THR A 122 -17.04 13.46 -14.87
C THR A 122 -16.67 13.67 -13.42
N SER A 123 -15.60 14.41 -13.10
CA SER A 123 -15.24 14.78 -11.74
C SER A 123 -16.37 15.51 -10.98
N HIS A 124 -16.46 15.29 -9.67
CA HIS A 124 -17.39 15.97 -8.76
C HIS A 124 -16.62 16.79 -7.74
N LEU A 125 -16.84 18.11 -7.73
CA LEU A 125 -16.13 19.05 -6.86
C LEU A 125 -17.16 19.86 -6.08
N SER A 126 -17.40 19.51 -4.81
CA SER A 126 -18.37 20.23 -3.97
C SER A 126 -17.78 21.35 -3.12
N GLY A 127 -16.45 21.41 -2.98
CA GLY A 127 -15.75 22.50 -2.30
C GLY A 127 -14.40 22.78 -2.94
N LEU A 128 -14.31 23.88 -3.69
CA LEU A 128 -13.08 24.30 -4.37
C LEU A 128 -12.00 24.78 -3.38
N ASP A 129 -12.40 25.19 -2.18
CA ASP A 129 -11.47 25.62 -1.12
C ASP A 129 -10.62 24.46 -0.58
N SER A 130 -11.08 23.23 -0.79
CA SER A 130 -10.33 22.00 -0.50
C SER A 130 -9.27 21.67 -1.56
N LEU A 131 -9.16 22.45 -2.64
CA LEU A 131 -8.19 22.29 -3.71
C LEU A 131 -7.29 23.54 -3.87
N PRO A 132 -6.02 23.38 -4.30
CA PRO A 132 -5.34 22.12 -4.56
C PRO A 132 -4.98 21.39 -3.25
N ALA A 133 -5.03 20.06 -3.28
CA ALA A 133 -4.63 19.20 -2.18
C ALA A 133 -3.34 18.47 -2.56
N PHE A 134 -2.35 18.44 -1.67
CA PHE A 134 -1.04 17.85 -1.95
C PHE A 134 -0.70 16.79 -0.91
N GLY A 135 -0.04 15.73 -1.36
CA GLY A 135 0.46 14.66 -0.51
C GLY A 135 -0.62 13.84 0.20
N LEU A 136 -1.77 13.66 -0.45
CA LEU A 136 -2.83 12.80 0.05
C LEU A 136 -2.37 11.35 0.04
N GLN A 137 -2.32 10.67 1.18
CA GLN A 137 -2.01 9.26 1.26
C GLN A 137 -3.17 8.42 0.72
N VAL A 138 -2.88 7.55 -0.24
CA VAL A 138 -3.89 6.67 -0.83
C VAL A 138 -4.20 5.54 0.13
N VAL A 139 -5.49 5.37 0.42
CA VAL A 139 -6.06 4.24 1.13
C VAL A 139 -6.93 3.47 0.15
N ARG A 140 -6.55 2.22 -0.16
CA ARG A 140 -7.27 1.36 -1.12
C ARG A 140 -7.95 0.17 -0.42
N PRO A 141 -9.27 0.25 -0.16
CA PRO A 141 -10.05 -0.87 0.35
C PRO A 141 -10.13 -2.01 -0.66
N TYR A 142 -9.86 -3.24 -0.19
CA TYR A 142 -10.11 -4.44 -0.98
C TYR A 142 -11.54 -4.92 -0.76
N MET A 143 -12.34 -4.93 -1.83
CA MET A 143 -13.76 -5.27 -1.78
C MET A 143 -14.04 -6.55 -2.57
N ASN A 144 -14.12 -7.69 -1.89
CA ASN A 144 -14.42 -8.99 -2.50
C ASN A 144 -15.92 -9.36 -2.49
N GLY A 145 -16.78 -8.44 -2.04
CA GLY A 145 -18.24 -8.62 -1.93
C GLY A 145 -18.71 -9.46 -0.75
N GLN A 146 -17.80 -10.05 0.05
CA GLN A 146 -18.15 -10.79 1.27
C GLN A 146 -18.38 -9.87 2.46
N GLU A 147 -17.62 -8.77 2.53
CA GLU A 147 -17.69 -7.79 3.61
C GLU A 147 -18.46 -6.52 3.20
N SER A 148 -18.95 -5.78 4.19
CA SER A 148 -19.51 -4.44 3.96
C SER A 148 -18.41 -3.44 3.56
N VAL A 149 -18.74 -2.47 2.72
CA VAL A 149 -17.84 -1.37 2.31
C VAL A 149 -17.21 -0.66 3.52
N GLU A 150 -17.98 -0.41 4.58
CA GLU A 150 -17.48 0.20 5.82
C GLU A 150 -16.31 -0.60 6.42
N ARG A 151 -16.47 -1.92 6.59
CA ARG A 151 -15.41 -2.80 7.10
C ARG A 151 -14.19 -2.82 6.19
N ALA A 152 -14.39 -2.92 4.88
CA ALA A 152 -13.28 -2.90 3.93
C ALA A 152 -12.45 -1.61 4.05
N ILE A 153 -13.11 -0.45 4.21
CA ILE A 153 -12.44 0.83 4.44
C ILE A 153 -11.72 0.84 5.80
N GLN A 154 -12.36 0.36 6.87
CA GLN A 154 -11.73 0.27 8.20
C GLN A 154 -10.49 -0.63 8.19
N SER A 155 -10.55 -1.79 7.54
CA SER A 155 -9.40 -2.68 7.37
C SER A 155 -8.29 -2.03 6.57
N ALA A 156 -8.61 -1.24 5.54
CA ALA A 156 -7.63 -0.49 4.77
C ALA A 156 -6.96 0.63 5.59
N LEU A 157 -7.73 1.35 6.40
CA LEU A 157 -7.20 2.37 7.33
C LEU A 157 -6.27 1.74 8.38
N ALA A 158 -6.63 0.57 8.90
CA ALA A 158 -5.83 -0.15 9.90
C ALA A 158 -4.42 -0.52 9.40
N LYS A 159 -4.24 -0.73 8.09
CA LYS A 159 -2.91 -0.95 7.48
C LYS A 159 -1.94 0.23 7.71
N PHE A 160 -2.47 1.41 7.99
CA PHE A 160 -1.73 2.65 8.24
C PHE A 160 -1.77 3.07 9.72
N ASP A 161 -2.15 2.17 10.63
CA ASP A 161 -2.35 2.46 12.05
C ASP A 161 -3.43 3.54 12.32
N LEU A 162 -4.39 3.69 11.41
CA LEU A 162 -5.49 4.66 11.53
C LEU A 162 -6.77 3.97 12.02
N THR A 163 -7.37 4.50 13.09
CA THR A 163 -8.64 4.01 13.65
C THR A 163 -9.88 4.69 13.07
N GLU A 164 -9.70 5.83 12.41
CA GLU A 164 -10.76 6.66 11.84
C GLU A 164 -10.26 7.37 10.57
N PHE A 165 -11.20 7.95 9.81
CA PHE A 165 -10.85 8.77 8.66
C PHE A 165 -10.19 10.08 9.13
N ALA A 166 -9.03 10.40 8.56
CA ALA A 166 -8.19 11.50 9.00
C ALA A 166 -7.87 12.47 7.84
N PRO A 167 -7.44 13.71 8.15
CA PRO A 167 -6.96 14.64 7.13
C PRO A 167 -5.78 14.06 6.33
N GLY A 168 -5.71 14.44 5.05
CA GLY A 168 -4.60 14.04 4.18
C GLY A 168 -4.73 12.65 3.58
N LEU A 169 -5.93 12.07 3.57
CA LEU A 169 -6.20 10.77 2.94
C LEU A 169 -6.98 10.93 1.63
N ALA A 170 -6.78 10.00 0.71
CA ALA A 170 -7.62 9.80 -0.46
C ALA A 170 -8.07 8.34 -0.56
N LEU A 171 -9.37 8.10 -0.73
CA LEU A 171 -9.90 6.75 -0.94
C LEU A 171 -9.78 6.38 -2.42
N ALA A 172 -8.99 5.37 -2.75
CA ALA A 172 -8.96 4.76 -4.08
C ALA A 172 -9.96 3.60 -4.13
N LEU A 173 -11.01 3.73 -4.93
CA LEU A 173 -12.10 2.75 -4.97
C LEU A 173 -12.25 2.18 -6.37
N GLU A 174 -12.34 0.85 -6.43
CA GLU A 174 -12.80 0.14 -7.61
C GLU A 174 -14.32 0.06 -7.62
N VAL A 175 -14.91 0.26 -8.79
CA VAL A 175 -16.36 0.16 -8.99
C VAL A 175 -16.66 -1.12 -9.77
N GLU A 176 -17.66 -1.88 -9.31
CA GLU A 176 -18.13 -3.06 -10.04
C GLU A 176 -18.58 -2.69 -11.46
N GLU A 177 -18.07 -3.42 -12.46
CA GLU A 177 -18.47 -3.26 -13.86
C GLU A 177 -19.60 -4.22 -14.28
N PRO A 178 -20.65 -3.76 -14.97
CA PRO A 178 -20.93 -2.36 -15.30
C PRO A 178 -21.47 -1.57 -14.10
N PRO A 179 -21.08 -0.28 -13.95
CA PRO A 179 -21.53 0.53 -12.83
C PRO A 179 -23.03 0.74 -12.87
N ASN A 180 -23.67 0.61 -11.71
CA ASN A 180 -25.10 0.86 -11.56
C ASN A 180 -25.40 1.61 -10.27
N TYR A 181 -26.57 2.25 -10.20
CA TYR A 181 -26.96 3.05 -9.03
C TYR A 181 -26.87 2.27 -7.71
N ARG A 182 -27.26 0.99 -7.69
CA ARG A 182 -27.22 0.18 -6.47
C ARG A 182 -25.79 -0.03 -5.96
N SER A 183 -24.85 -0.30 -6.87
CA SER A 183 -23.42 -0.44 -6.53
C SER A 183 -22.83 0.87 -6.00
N LEU A 184 -23.09 2.01 -6.68
CA LEU A 184 -22.62 3.33 -6.27
C LEU A 184 -23.24 3.77 -4.94
N LYS A 185 -24.53 3.48 -4.73
CA LYS A 185 -25.22 3.79 -3.48
C LYS A 185 -24.65 3.00 -2.30
N ARG A 186 -24.33 1.72 -2.50
CA ARG A 186 -23.65 0.88 -1.50
C ARG A 186 -22.28 1.45 -1.13
N LEU A 187 -21.50 1.92 -2.12
CA LEU A 187 -20.22 2.59 -1.88
C LEU A 187 -20.44 3.88 -1.06
N ALA A 188 -21.34 4.75 -1.52
CA ALA A 188 -21.63 6.02 -0.85
C ALA A 188 -22.09 5.84 0.61
N ASP A 189 -22.95 4.86 0.88
CA ASP A 189 -23.43 4.55 2.24
C ASP A 189 -22.27 4.09 3.14
N GLY A 190 -21.39 3.23 2.64
CA GLY A 190 -20.20 2.77 3.39
C GLY A 190 -19.20 3.89 3.68
N ILE A 191 -18.92 4.74 2.68
CA ILE A 191 -18.04 5.91 2.83
C ILE A 191 -18.63 6.87 3.86
N SER A 192 -19.91 7.21 3.73
CA SER A 192 -20.61 8.10 4.66
C SER A 192 -20.61 7.57 6.09
N SER A 193 -20.76 6.24 6.27
CA SER A 193 -20.66 5.60 7.59
C SER A 193 -19.30 5.82 8.23
N VAL A 194 -18.21 5.56 7.50
CA VAL A 194 -16.84 5.72 8.02
C VAL A 194 -16.50 7.18 8.30
N VAL A 195 -16.83 8.08 7.38
CA VAL A 195 -16.53 9.52 7.50
C VAL A 195 -17.28 10.15 8.68
N ASN A 196 -18.52 9.75 8.93
CA ASN A 196 -19.32 10.30 10.03
C ASN A 196 -19.05 9.66 11.41
N ASN A 197 -18.30 8.55 11.46
CA ASN A 197 -18.01 7.85 12.72
C ASN A 197 -16.72 8.35 13.41
N GLY A 198 -15.95 9.22 12.76
CA GLY A 198 -14.75 9.82 13.34
C GLY A 198 -15.01 11.15 14.07
N ASP A 199 -14.04 11.58 14.88
CA ASP A 199 -14.09 12.86 15.61
C ASP A 199 -13.82 14.07 14.70
N ALA A 200 -13.25 13.84 13.51
CA ALA A 200 -12.84 14.87 12.57
C ALA A 200 -13.97 15.24 11.59
N THR A 201 -14.95 16.01 12.06
CA THR A 201 -16.19 16.31 11.30
C THR A 201 -16.02 17.23 10.09
N ASP A 202 -14.90 17.97 10.00
CA ASP A 202 -14.67 19.00 8.98
C ASP A 202 -13.58 18.63 7.96
N VAL A 203 -13.27 17.34 7.83
CA VAL A 203 -12.22 16.85 6.93
C VAL A 203 -12.77 16.63 5.52
N PRO A 204 -12.19 17.25 4.47
CA PRO A 204 -12.58 16.97 3.10
C PRO A 204 -12.37 15.50 2.73
N VAL A 205 -13.32 14.93 1.98
CA VAL A 205 -13.28 13.56 1.51
C VAL A 205 -12.79 13.55 0.07
N PHE A 206 -11.55 13.08 -0.13
CA PHE A 206 -10.98 12.86 -1.46
C PHE A 206 -11.20 11.42 -1.88
N ILE A 207 -11.76 11.22 -3.08
CA ILE A 207 -12.04 9.91 -3.66
C ILE A 207 -11.48 9.87 -5.07
N VAL A 208 -10.82 8.77 -5.39
CA VAL A 208 -10.29 8.47 -6.72
C VAL A 208 -10.91 7.18 -7.23
N LEU A 209 -11.40 7.24 -8.46
CA LEU A 209 -12.01 6.11 -9.16
C LEU A 209 -11.22 5.78 -10.43
N ASP A 210 -11.17 4.51 -10.77
CA ASP A 210 -10.67 4.03 -12.07
C ASP A 210 -11.70 4.24 -13.20
N THR A 211 -12.99 4.33 -12.85
CA THR A 211 -14.13 4.37 -13.77
C THR A 211 -14.80 5.75 -13.80
N ASP A 212 -15.27 6.18 -14.97
CA ASP A 212 -15.93 7.49 -15.25
C ASP A 212 -17.32 7.66 -14.58
N VAL A 213 -17.38 7.62 -13.25
CA VAL A 213 -18.62 7.73 -12.46
C VAL A 213 -18.53 8.70 -11.28
N ALA A 214 -17.51 9.58 -11.25
CA ALA A 214 -17.28 10.49 -10.12
C ALA A 214 -18.49 11.42 -9.84
N LYS A 215 -19.12 11.99 -10.88
CA LYS A 215 -20.32 12.83 -10.79
C LYS A 215 -21.48 12.11 -10.10
N SER A 216 -21.68 10.84 -10.44
CA SER A 216 -22.75 10.02 -9.87
C SER A 216 -22.48 9.72 -8.40
N LEU A 217 -21.28 9.26 -8.07
CA LEU A 217 -20.91 8.95 -6.69
C LEU A 217 -20.93 10.20 -5.79
N GLY A 218 -20.29 11.28 -6.24
CA GLY A 218 -20.27 12.55 -5.52
C GLY A 218 -21.67 13.16 -5.36
N GLY A 219 -22.52 13.05 -6.38
CA GLY A 219 -23.93 13.43 -6.31
C GLY A 219 -24.69 12.66 -5.23
N ILE A 220 -24.52 11.33 -5.15
CA ILE A 220 -25.16 10.54 -4.09
C ILE A 220 -24.67 11.00 -2.70
N LEU A 221 -23.36 11.24 -2.52
CA LEU A 221 -22.80 11.68 -1.24
C LEU A 221 -23.33 13.06 -0.81
N LYS A 222 -23.33 14.06 -1.70
CA LYS A 222 -23.70 15.44 -1.37
C LYS A 222 -25.20 15.71 -1.46
N GLU A 223 -25.87 15.18 -2.47
CA GLU A 223 -27.27 15.52 -2.75
C GLU A 223 -28.24 14.57 -2.07
N GLU A 224 -27.96 13.28 -2.02
CA GLU A 224 -28.85 12.28 -1.41
C GLU A 224 -28.53 12.07 0.08
N LEU A 225 -27.27 11.79 0.39
CA LEU A 225 -26.81 11.51 1.75
C LEU A 225 -26.54 12.77 2.57
N LYS A 226 -26.49 13.94 1.93
CA LYS A 226 -26.26 15.24 2.59
C LYS A 226 -24.99 15.26 3.44
N LEU A 227 -23.94 14.58 2.97
CA LEU A 227 -22.64 14.59 3.64
C LEU A 227 -22.14 16.04 3.81
N SER A 228 -21.82 16.44 5.03
CA SER A 228 -21.53 17.85 5.36
C SER A 228 -20.18 18.29 4.84
N GLN A 229 -19.20 17.39 4.87
CA GLN A 229 -17.82 17.59 4.41
C GLN A 229 -17.78 17.96 2.92
N ASP A 230 -16.74 18.68 2.54
CA ASP A 230 -16.38 18.82 1.13
C ASP A 230 -16.07 17.44 0.56
N VAL A 231 -16.56 17.17 -0.64
CA VAL A 231 -16.34 15.93 -1.38
C VAL A 231 -15.71 16.29 -2.72
N VAL A 232 -14.55 15.71 -2.97
CA VAL A 232 -13.79 15.79 -4.22
C VAL A 232 -13.67 14.37 -4.76
N VAL A 233 -14.36 14.07 -5.85
CA VAL A 233 -14.26 12.78 -6.55
C VAL A 233 -13.66 13.02 -7.93
N VAL A 234 -12.53 12.38 -8.21
CA VAL A 234 -11.90 12.34 -9.54
C VAL A 234 -11.96 10.91 -10.07
N ASP A 235 -12.14 10.77 -11.37
CA ASP A 235 -12.22 9.47 -12.06
C ASP A 235 -11.20 9.35 -13.19
N GLY A 236 -11.01 8.12 -13.68
CA GLY A 236 -10.05 7.81 -14.73
C GLY A 236 -8.60 7.89 -14.27
N ILE A 237 -8.35 7.73 -12.97
CA ILE A 237 -7.00 7.75 -12.40
C ILE A 237 -6.65 6.34 -11.90
N ASP A 238 -5.52 5.82 -12.38
CA ASP A 238 -4.95 4.56 -11.92
C ASP A 238 -3.97 4.82 -10.77
N VAL A 239 -4.20 4.18 -9.62
CA VAL A 239 -3.42 4.38 -8.38
C VAL A 239 -3.21 3.06 -7.64
N GLY A 240 -2.00 2.84 -7.14
CA GLY A 240 -1.62 1.70 -6.32
C GLY A 240 -1.96 1.86 -4.84
N ASP A 241 -1.87 0.75 -4.09
CA ASP A 241 -1.85 0.81 -2.62
C ASP A 241 -0.53 1.47 -2.18
N LEU A 242 -0.56 2.33 -1.16
CA LEU A 242 0.56 3.13 -0.63
C LEU A 242 1.05 4.30 -1.50
N ASP A 243 0.42 4.60 -2.64
CA ASP A 243 0.70 5.81 -3.39
C ASP A 243 0.28 7.08 -2.63
N TYR A 244 0.73 8.23 -3.12
CA TYR A 244 0.29 9.54 -2.70
C TYR A 244 -0.23 10.35 -3.89
N LEU A 245 -1.15 11.26 -3.64
CA LEU A 245 -1.78 12.07 -4.65
C LEU A 245 -1.62 13.56 -4.38
N ASP A 246 -1.37 14.29 -5.46
CA ASP A 246 -1.68 15.71 -5.52
C ASP A 246 -2.88 15.90 -6.46
N ILE A 247 -3.91 16.58 -5.98
CA ILE A 247 -5.08 16.96 -6.78
C ILE A 247 -5.03 18.47 -6.97
N GLY A 248 -4.85 18.90 -8.21
CA GLY A 248 -4.75 20.31 -8.56
C GLY A 248 -6.10 21.03 -8.62
N LEU A 249 -6.08 22.27 -9.12
CA LEU A 249 -7.30 23.01 -9.43
C LEU A 249 -7.90 22.56 -10.76
N PRO A 250 -9.25 22.58 -10.91
CA PRO A 250 -9.89 22.30 -12.19
C PRO A 250 -9.43 23.30 -13.26
N MET A 251 -9.16 22.79 -14.46
CA MET A 251 -8.59 23.56 -15.56
C MET A 251 -9.60 23.78 -16.68
N GLY A 252 -9.78 25.05 -17.06
CA GLY A 252 -10.60 25.44 -18.22
C GLY A 252 -12.10 25.21 -18.04
N ILE A 253 -12.83 25.10 -19.16
CA ILE A 253 -14.29 24.94 -19.19
C ILE A 253 -14.71 23.48 -18.94
N SER A 254 -13.81 22.52 -19.21
CA SER A 254 -14.08 21.09 -19.09
C SER A 254 -13.96 20.55 -17.66
N GLU A 255 -13.61 21.40 -16.68
CA GLU A 255 -13.43 21.03 -15.26
C GLU A 255 -12.50 19.83 -15.03
N VAL A 256 -11.59 19.56 -15.96
CA VAL A 256 -10.61 18.48 -15.85
C VAL A 256 -9.61 18.85 -14.75
N VAL A 257 -9.36 17.91 -13.84
CA VAL A 257 -8.48 18.11 -12.70
C VAL A 257 -7.16 17.39 -12.95
N PRO A 258 -6.01 18.08 -12.87
CA PRO A 258 -4.72 17.41 -12.95
C PRO A 258 -4.46 16.66 -11.63
N VAL A 259 -4.11 15.38 -11.75
CA VAL A 259 -3.78 14.51 -10.62
C VAL A 259 -2.36 14.01 -10.78
N THR A 260 -1.51 14.21 -9.78
CA THR A 260 -0.15 13.65 -9.77
C THR A 260 -0.12 12.46 -8.82
N VAL A 261 0.17 11.28 -9.36
CA VAL A 261 0.42 10.07 -8.58
C VAL A 261 1.90 9.99 -8.26
N LYS A 262 2.21 9.83 -6.98
CA LYS A 262 3.57 9.74 -6.44
C LYS A 262 3.69 8.48 -5.62
N SER A 263 4.70 7.68 -5.90
CA SER A 263 4.90 6.47 -5.11
C SER A 263 5.77 6.69 -3.87
N LEU A 264 6.34 7.89 -3.69
CA LEU A 264 7.02 8.32 -2.47
C LEU A 264 6.90 9.84 -2.24
N ILE A 265 6.77 10.23 -0.97
CA ILE A 265 6.89 11.63 -0.54
C ILE A 265 7.99 11.72 0.51
N PHE A 266 8.91 12.65 0.31
CA PHE A 266 9.89 13.01 1.33
C PHE A 266 9.35 14.19 2.12
N PRO A 267 9.33 14.14 3.47
CA PRO A 267 8.96 15.29 4.27
C PRO A 267 9.95 16.43 3.99
N THR A 268 9.47 17.50 3.37
CA THR A 268 10.18 18.78 3.36
C THR A 268 10.13 19.32 4.78
N LYS A 269 11.30 19.50 5.42
CA LYS A 269 11.38 20.20 6.70
C LYS A 269 10.63 21.53 6.57
N GLU A 270 9.59 21.72 7.38
CA GLU A 270 9.09 23.07 7.64
C GLU A 270 10.26 23.88 8.22
N GLU A 271 10.72 24.88 7.48
CA GLU A 271 11.52 25.95 8.05
C GLU A 271 10.62 26.73 9.02
N ARG A 272 10.68 26.34 10.29
CA ARG A 272 10.21 27.19 11.40
C ARG A 272 11.25 28.25 11.73
#